data_AF-A0A7J8YCJ0-F1
#
_entry.id   AF-A0A7J8YCJ0-F1
#
_cell.length_a   1.000
_cell.length_b   1.000
_cell.length_c   1.000
_cell.angle_alpha   90.00
_cell.angle_beta   90.00
_cell.angle_gamma   90.00
#
_symmetry.space_group_name_H-M   'P 1'
#
loop_
_entity.id
_entity.type
_entity.pdbx_description
1 polymer ?
#
loop_
_entity_poly.entity_id
_entity_poly.type
_entity_poly.pdbx_seq_one_letter_code
_entity_poly.pdbx_strand_id
1 'polypeptide(L)'
;MTYGTSSIAGNLSRDTVVLATDPIPSYTFGCLQKTTGKSVPQQGLLGLGRGPLSLLSQAQHLYKSTFSYCLPSFRSPNFSGSLRLGPKGQPIRIKYTQLLKNPRRPSLYFVNLIGIRVGRRVVDIPPKALAFNPSTGAGTIFDSGTVFTRLVEPAYVAVRNAFRRRVKVANVTSLGGFDTCYTVPIVAPTITFMFTGMNVTLPQENLLIHSTAGSITCLAMASAPDNVNSVLNVIANMQQQNHRVLFDVPNSRLGVARERCT
;
A
#
# COMPACT_ATOMS: atom_id res chain seq x y z
N MET A 1 -21.41 1.56 7.06
CA MET A 1 -20.02 1.10 6.80
C MET A 1 -19.06 2.28 6.87
N THR A 2 -17.74 2.04 6.94
CA THR A 2 -16.74 3.12 6.97
C THR A 2 -15.67 2.89 5.90
N TYR A 3 -15.07 3.97 5.42
CA TYR A 3 -13.89 3.94 4.56
C TYR A 3 -13.00 5.14 4.88
N GLY A 4 -11.73 4.89 5.23
CA GLY A 4 -10.87 5.93 5.78
C GLY A 4 -11.51 6.58 7.01
N THR A 5 -11.67 7.91 6.98
CA THR A 5 -12.38 8.70 8.01
C THR A 5 -13.85 8.96 7.67
N SER A 6 -14.36 8.38 6.59
CA SER A 6 -15.75 8.57 6.17
C SER A 6 -16.68 7.49 6.71
N SER A 7 -17.91 7.89 7.04
CA SER A 7 -19.05 6.99 7.26
C SER A 7 -19.95 6.98 6.04
N ILE A 8 -20.51 5.81 5.74
CA ILE A 8 -21.27 5.53 4.53
C ILE A 8 -22.54 4.75 4.92
N ALA A 9 -23.67 5.20 4.40
CA ALA A 9 -24.92 4.45 4.33
C ALA A 9 -25.31 4.25 2.86
N GLY A 10 -25.77 3.05 2.54
CA GLY A 10 -26.12 2.67 1.17
C GLY A 10 -26.74 1.29 1.11
N ASN A 11 -27.31 0.97 -0.04
CA ASN A 11 -27.97 -0.31 -0.31
C ASN A 11 -27.15 -1.13 -1.31
N LEU A 12 -27.36 -2.44 -1.30
CA LEU A 12 -26.81 -3.30 -2.36
C LEU A 12 -27.70 -3.20 -3.59
N SER A 13 -27.06 -3.15 -4.76
CA SER A 13 -27.70 -3.23 -6.06
C SER A 13 -26.97 -4.26 -6.93
N ARG A 14 -27.59 -4.65 -8.04
CA ARG A 14 -27.02 -5.53 -9.05
C ARG A 14 -27.19 -4.91 -10.41
N ASP A 15 -26.12 -4.94 -11.19
CA ASP A 15 -26.14 -4.57 -12.60
C ASP A 15 -25.03 -5.32 -13.35
N THR A 16 -24.91 -5.13 -14.65
CA THR A 16 -23.79 -5.62 -15.43
C THR A 16 -22.67 -4.60 -15.42
N VAL A 17 -21.48 -5.02 -14.98
CA VAL A 17 -20.25 -4.24 -15.12
C VAL A 17 -19.44 -4.82 -16.27
N VAL A 18 -19.03 -3.98 -17.21
CA VAL A 18 -18.14 -4.37 -18.31
C VAL A 18 -16.73 -3.84 -18.02
N LEU A 19 -15.75 -4.74 -17.96
CA LEU A 19 -14.34 -4.38 -17.80
C LEU A 19 -13.60 -4.73 -19.08
N ALA A 20 -13.14 -3.71 -19.81
CA ALA A 20 -12.66 -3.87 -21.19
C ALA A 20 -13.71 -4.58 -22.06
N THR A 21 -13.47 -5.83 -22.44
CA THR A 21 -14.37 -6.65 -23.25
C THR A 21 -15.14 -7.70 -22.45
N ASP A 22 -14.94 -7.75 -21.13
CA ASP A 22 -15.44 -8.82 -20.28
C ASP A 22 -16.69 -8.34 -19.50
N PRO A 23 -17.90 -8.80 -19.89
CA PRO A 23 -19.12 -8.52 -19.13
C PRO A 23 -19.18 -9.37 -17.87
N ILE A 24 -19.51 -8.73 -16.74
CA ILE A 24 -19.75 -9.38 -15.45
C ILE A 24 -21.23 -9.15 -15.11
N PRO A 25 -22.13 -10.06 -15.53
CA PRO A 25 -23.56 -9.89 -15.28
C PRO A 25 -23.87 -10.05 -13.79
N SER A 26 -24.93 -9.38 -13.33
CA SER A 26 -25.39 -9.44 -11.93
C SER A 26 -24.31 -9.12 -10.90
N TYR A 27 -23.35 -8.27 -11.27
CA TYR A 27 -22.33 -7.77 -10.36
C TYR A 27 -23.00 -7.01 -9.22
N THR A 28 -22.80 -7.48 -7.99
CA THR A 28 -23.35 -6.88 -6.78
C THR A 28 -22.41 -5.78 -6.28
N PHE A 29 -22.92 -4.55 -6.14
CA PHE A 29 -22.17 -3.41 -5.65
C PHE A 29 -23.01 -2.55 -4.69
N GLY A 30 -22.36 -1.66 -3.95
CA GLY A 30 -23.02 -0.74 -3.03
C GLY A 30 -23.39 0.59 -3.69
N CYS A 31 -24.67 0.96 -3.67
CA CYS A 31 -25.15 2.28 -4.03
C CYS A 31 -25.12 3.18 -2.79
N LEU A 32 -24.22 4.17 -2.79
CA LEU A 32 -24.06 5.11 -1.69
C LEU A 32 -25.27 6.06 -1.65
N GLN A 33 -25.97 6.12 -0.52
CA GLN A 33 -27.10 7.05 -0.31
C GLN A 33 -26.67 8.27 0.50
N LYS A 34 -25.83 8.06 1.51
CA LYS A 34 -25.30 9.12 2.37
C LYS A 34 -23.85 8.83 2.69
N THR A 35 -23.01 9.83 2.49
CA THR A 35 -21.60 9.80 2.87
C THR A 35 -21.30 10.99 3.76
N THR A 36 -20.56 10.77 4.85
CA THR A 36 -20.03 11.83 5.70
C THR A 36 -18.51 11.70 5.75
N GLY A 37 -17.79 12.82 5.71
CA GLY A 37 -16.31 12.85 5.60
C GLY A 37 -15.83 12.98 4.15
N LYS A 38 -14.50 12.95 3.95
CA LYS A 38 -13.84 13.25 2.66
C LYS A 38 -13.01 12.10 2.08
N SER A 39 -13.10 10.90 2.67
CA SER A 39 -12.26 9.76 2.29
C SER A 39 -12.79 8.99 1.08
N VAL A 40 -14.09 9.05 0.79
CA VAL A 40 -14.70 8.35 -0.35
C VAL A 40 -14.53 9.19 -1.62
N PRO A 41 -13.89 8.66 -2.68
CA PRO A 41 -13.80 9.34 -3.96
C PRO A 41 -15.19 9.51 -4.59
N GLN A 42 -15.38 10.62 -5.31
CA GLN A 42 -16.64 10.89 -6.03
C GLN A 42 -16.93 9.84 -7.12
N GLN A 43 -15.89 9.24 -7.69
CA GLN A 43 -15.97 8.19 -8.71
C GLN A 43 -16.30 6.80 -8.12
N GLY A 44 -16.43 6.69 -6.80
CA GLY A 44 -16.66 5.41 -6.11
C GLY A 44 -15.36 4.67 -5.77
N LEU A 45 -15.52 3.42 -5.33
CA LEU A 45 -14.43 2.56 -4.86
C LEU A 45 -14.54 1.17 -5.48
N LEU A 46 -13.47 0.71 -6.13
CA LEU A 46 -13.35 -0.65 -6.60
C LEU A 46 -12.61 -1.51 -5.55
N GLY A 47 -13.36 -2.39 -4.88
CA GLY A 47 -12.80 -3.28 -3.88
C GLY A 47 -12.03 -4.46 -4.49
N LEU A 48 -10.70 -4.46 -4.36
CA LEU A 48 -9.82 -5.56 -4.78
C LEU A 48 -9.37 -6.46 -3.61
N GLY A 49 -9.99 -6.30 -2.43
CA GLY A 49 -9.75 -7.17 -1.28
C GLY A 49 -10.26 -8.60 -1.49
N ARG A 50 -10.18 -9.43 -0.45
CA ARG A 50 -10.54 -10.86 -0.52
C ARG A 50 -11.95 -11.17 0.01
N GLY A 51 -12.77 -10.13 0.15
CA GLY A 51 -14.16 -10.28 0.58
C GLY A 51 -15.04 -10.92 -0.49
N PRO A 52 -16.19 -11.51 -0.12
CA PRO A 52 -17.09 -12.20 -1.06
C PRO A 52 -17.69 -11.26 -2.12
N LEU A 53 -17.89 -9.98 -1.79
CA LEU A 53 -18.38 -8.96 -2.72
C LEU A 53 -17.25 -8.20 -3.45
N SER A 54 -16.00 -8.64 -3.35
CA SER A 54 -14.91 -8.03 -4.13
C SER A 54 -15.04 -8.34 -5.62
N LEU A 55 -14.40 -7.53 -6.47
CA LEU A 55 -14.35 -7.81 -7.90
C LEU A 55 -13.80 -9.21 -8.20
N LEU A 56 -12.75 -9.61 -7.49
CA LEU A 56 -12.03 -10.86 -7.74
C LEU A 56 -12.80 -12.11 -7.29
N SER A 57 -13.70 -11.97 -6.32
CA SER A 57 -14.60 -13.03 -5.89
C SER A 57 -15.76 -13.19 -6.86
N GLN A 58 -16.38 -12.07 -7.28
CA GLN A 58 -17.54 -12.09 -8.18
C GLN A 58 -17.16 -12.45 -9.62
N ALA A 59 -15.97 -12.07 -10.07
CA ALA A 59 -15.44 -12.36 -11.41
C ALA A 59 -14.34 -13.45 -11.39
N GLN A 60 -14.38 -14.37 -10.42
CA GLN A 60 -13.36 -15.41 -10.27
C GLN A 60 -13.24 -16.30 -11.51
N HIS A 61 -14.35 -16.59 -12.20
CA HIS A 61 -14.35 -17.43 -13.40
C HIS A 61 -13.51 -16.83 -14.54
N LEU A 62 -13.49 -15.49 -14.68
CA LEU A 62 -12.70 -14.75 -15.67
C LEU A 62 -11.25 -14.59 -15.21
N TYR A 63 -11.04 -14.02 -14.03
CA TYR A 63 -9.73 -13.52 -13.62
C TYR A 63 -8.97 -14.45 -12.67
N LYS A 64 -9.55 -15.59 -12.29
CA LYS A 64 -8.93 -16.60 -11.42
C LYS A 64 -8.32 -15.99 -10.16
N SER A 65 -9.01 -15.00 -9.56
CA SER A 65 -8.56 -14.24 -8.38
C SER A 65 -7.12 -13.72 -8.47
N THR A 66 -6.66 -13.38 -9.67
CA THR A 66 -5.32 -12.87 -9.93
C THR A 66 -5.42 -11.48 -10.54
N PHE A 67 -4.63 -10.54 -10.07
CA PHE A 67 -4.56 -9.19 -10.63
C PHE A 67 -3.22 -8.53 -10.33
N SER A 68 -2.87 -7.51 -11.09
CA SER A 68 -1.78 -6.62 -10.76
C SER A 68 -2.08 -5.19 -11.13
N TYR A 69 -1.43 -4.26 -10.45
CA TYR A 69 -1.50 -2.84 -10.82
C TYR A 69 -0.12 -2.21 -10.89
N CYS A 70 -0.03 -1.12 -11.65
CA CYS A 70 1.12 -0.25 -11.74
C CYS A 70 0.63 1.18 -11.48
N LEU A 71 1.06 1.76 -10.36
CA LEU A 71 0.67 3.11 -9.95
C LEU A 71 1.69 4.13 -10.50
N PRO A 72 1.23 5.19 -11.20
CA PRO A 72 2.13 6.21 -11.73
C PRO A 72 2.81 6.98 -10.61
N SER A 73 3.99 7.50 -10.90
CA SER A 73 4.62 8.48 -10.02
C SER A 73 3.82 9.78 -10.02
N PHE A 74 3.70 10.44 -8.87
CA PHE A 74 3.19 11.81 -8.79
C PHE A 74 4.03 12.83 -9.58
N ARG A 75 5.25 12.46 -9.99
CA ARG A 75 6.11 13.27 -10.86
C ARG A 75 5.91 12.96 -12.35
N SER A 76 5.10 11.96 -12.69
CA SER A 76 4.88 11.58 -14.08
C SER A 76 4.08 12.68 -14.79
N PRO A 77 4.53 13.15 -15.96
CA PRO A 77 3.74 14.11 -16.75
C PRO A 77 2.41 13.49 -17.20
N ASN A 78 2.42 12.17 -17.45
CA ASN A 78 1.24 11.38 -17.69
C ASN A 78 0.91 10.59 -16.42
N PHE A 79 -0.08 11.06 -15.66
CA PHE A 79 -0.48 10.42 -14.40
C PHE A 79 -1.44 9.25 -14.66
N SER A 80 -1.07 8.33 -15.56
CA SER A 80 -1.87 7.16 -15.88
C SER A 80 -1.27 5.87 -15.30
N GLY A 81 -2.13 5.05 -14.72
CA GLY A 81 -1.78 3.73 -14.21
C GLY A 81 -2.34 2.62 -15.07
N SER A 82 -2.12 1.38 -14.65
CA SER A 82 -2.80 0.25 -15.26
C SER A 82 -3.19 -0.80 -14.23
N LEU A 83 -4.33 -1.43 -14.45
CA LEU A 83 -4.82 -2.61 -13.75
C LEU A 83 -4.89 -3.76 -14.76
N ARG A 84 -4.25 -4.89 -14.46
CA ARG A 84 -4.33 -6.12 -15.26
C ARG A 84 -5.05 -7.17 -14.45
N LEU A 85 -6.15 -7.69 -15.00
CA LEU A 85 -6.96 -8.72 -14.37
C LEU A 85 -6.67 -10.07 -15.03
N GLY A 86 -6.60 -11.13 -14.24
CA GLY A 86 -6.27 -12.46 -14.71
C GLY A 86 -4.78 -12.81 -14.70
N PRO A 87 -4.44 -14.08 -14.91
CA PRO A 87 -3.06 -14.56 -14.94
C PRO A 87 -2.32 -14.23 -16.24
N LYS A 88 -3.05 -13.93 -17.33
CA LYS A 88 -2.45 -13.61 -18.63
C LYS A 88 -1.85 -12.20 -18.62
N GLY A 89 -0.71 -12.02 -19.29
CA GLY A 89 -0.05 -10.71 -19.41
C GLY A 89 0.62 -10.20 -18.13
N GLN A 90 0.79 -11.06 -17.12
CA GLN A 90 1.55 -10.73 -15.91
C GLN A 90 3.07 -10.74 -16.21
N PRO A 91 3.89 -9.94 -15.48
CA PRO A 91 5.32 -9.86 -15.78
C PRO A 91 6.04 -11.21 -15.62
N ILE A 92 6.90 -11.54 -16.57
CA ILE A 92 7.72 -12.76 -16.54
C ILE A 92 8.81 -12.65 -15.46
N ARG A 93 9.45 -11.48 -15.35
CA ARG A 93 10.53 -11.22 -14.39
C ARG A 93 9.98 -10.51 -13.15
N ILE A 94 9.42 -11.28 -12.24
CA ILE A 94 8.84 -10.79 -10.98
C ILE A 94 9.37 -11.60 -9.80
N LYS A 95 9.60 -10.94 -8.67
CA LYS A 95 10.02 -11.59 -7.42
C LYS A 95 8.82 -11.72 -6.50
N TYR A 96 8.76 -12.81 -5.74
CA TYR A 96 7.60 -13.16 -4.94
C TYR A 96 7.93 -13.25 -3.46
N THR A 97 6.92 -12.94 -2.65
CA THR A 97 6.82 -13.32 -1.24
C THR A 97 5.48 -14.02 -1.00
N GLN A 98 5.40 -14.79 0.08
CA GLN A 98 4.19 -15.51 0.47
C GLN A 98 3.09 -14.53 0.92
N LEU A 99 1.87 -14.71 0.43
CA LEU A 99 0.67 -14.12 1.01
C LEU A 99 0.24 -14.93 2.23
N LEU A 100 -0.01 -14.22 3.33
CA LEU A 100 -0.51 -14.78 4.58
C LEU A 100 -2.02 -14.50 4.71
N LYS A 101 -2.72 -15.36 5.45
CA LYS A 101 -4.16 -15.21 5.73
C LYS A 101 -4.35 -14.91 7.21
N ASN A 102 -4.98 -13.78 7.52
CA ASN A 102 -5.30 -13.42 8.90
C ASN A 102 -6.82 -13.53 9.14
N PRO A 103 -7.30 -14.46 10.00
CA PRO A 103 -8.73 -14.64 10.25
C PRO A 103 -9.44 -13.40 10.81
N ARG A 104 -8.73 -12.54 11.57
CA ARG A 104 -9.28 -11.27 12.08
C ARG A 104 -9.48 -10.22 10.99
N ARG A 105 -8.76 -10.33 9.87
CA ARG A 105 -8.77 -9.37 8.76
C ARG A 105 -8.68 -10.10 7.41
N PRO A 106 -9.67 -10.93 7.07
CA PRO A 106 -9.57 -11.90 5.96
C PRO A 106 -9.49 -11.23 4.59
N SER A 107 -9.96 -9.98 4.46
CA SER A 107 -9.95 -9.23 3.21
C SER A 107 -8.56 -8.67 2.84
N LEU A 108 -7.64 -8.52 3.80
CA LEU A 108 -6.36 -7.85 3.59
C LEU A 108 -5.28 -8.81 3.05
N TYR A 109 -4.32 -8.25 2.33
CA TYR A 109 -3.18 -8.97 1.76
C TYR A 109 -1.95 -8.85 2.66
N PHE A 110 -1.80 -9.80 3.57
CA PHE A 110 -0.65 -9.86 4.46
C PHE A 110 0.56 -10.47 3.78
N VAL A 111 1.74 -9.96 4.10
CA VAL A 111 3.05 -10.48 3.67
C VAL A 111 4.00 -10.56 4.86
N ASN A 112 5.02 -11.40 4.75
CA ASN A 112 6.04 -11.55 5.79
C ASN A 112 7.18 -10.53 5.59
N LEU A 113 7.06 -9.35 6.20
CA LEU A 113 8.15 -8.37 6.26
C LEU A 113 9.11 -8.77 7.37
N ILE A 114 10.36 -9.08 7.00
CA ILE A 114 11.38 -9.58 7.93
C ILE A 114 12.35 -8.49 8.38
N GLY A 115 12.37 -7.34 7.70
CA GLY A 115 13.22 -6.22 8.07
C GLY A 115 13.11 -5.04 7.13
N ILE A 116 13.73 -3.94 7.55
CA ILE A 116 13.85 -2.72 6.75
C ILE A 116 15.31 -2.29 6.78
N ARG A 117 15.88 -1.99 5.62
CA ARG A 117 17.25 -1.51 5.49
C ARG A 117 17.26 -0.04 5.11
N VAL A 118 18.03 0.77 5.82
CA VAL A 118 18.26 2.19 5.52
C VAL A 118 19.73 2.40 5.13
N GLY A 119 19.95 2.83 3.90
CA GLY A 119 21.26 2.81 3.25
C GLY A 119 21.82 1.39 3.18
N ARG A 120 22.94 1.16 3.86
CA ARG A 120 23.62 -0.15 3.91
C ARG A 120 23.31 -0.96 5.18
N ARG A 121 22.56 -0.40 6.14
CA ARG A 121 22.33 -1.02 7.45
C ARG A 121 20.90 -1.50 7.59
N VAL A 122 20.73 -2.78 7.97
CA VAL A 122 19.44 -3.29 8.44
C VAL A 122 19.12 -2.56 9.75
N VAL A 123 17.91 -2.01 9.83
CA VAL A 123 17.45 -1.28 11.01
C VAL A 123 17.14 -2.29 12.10
N ASP A 124 17.61 -2.01 13.32
CA ASP A 124 17.25 -2.77 14.51
C ASP A 124 15.80 -2.46 14.89
N ILE A 125 14.87 -3.28 14.38
CA ILE A 125 13.44 -3.19 14.66
C ILE A 125 13.09 -4.36 15.58
N PRO A 126 12.38 -4.14 16.70
CA PRO A 126 11.92 -5.23 17.55
C PRO A 126 11.17 -6.28 16.74
N PRO A 127 11.54 -7.59 16.77
CA PRO A 127 10.91 -8.60 15.92
C PRO A 127 9.39 -8.67 16.06
N LYS A 128 8.87 -8.45 17.29
CA LYS A 128 7.43 -8.38 17.56
C LYS A 128 6.70 -7.27 16.81
N ALA A 129 7.38 -6.18 16.44
CA ALA A 129 6.78 -5.06 15.71
C ALA A 129 6.49 -5.39 14.24
N LEU A 130 7.19 -6.37 13.65
CA LEU A 130 6.95 -6.83 12.27
C LEU A 130 6.21 -8.17 12.19
N ALA A 131 6.17 -8.89 13.32
CA ALA A 131 5.60 -10.24 13.39
C ALA A 131 4.15 -10.30 12.92
N PHE A 132 3.86 -11.31 12.11
CA PHE A 132 2.50 -11.67 11.76
C PHE A 132 1.81 -12.37 12.95
N ASN A 133 0.63 -11.89 13.34
CA ASN A 133 -0.15 -12.49 14.43
C ASN A 133 -1.62 -12.69 14.00
N PRO A 134 -2.05 -13.95 13.76
CA PRO A 134 -3.41 -14.26 13.32
C PRO A 134 -4.47 -14.03 14.41
N SER A 135 -4.08 -14.03 15.69
CA SER A 135 -5.00 -13.85 16.83
C SER A 135 -5.35 -12.38 17.05
N THR A 136 -4.39 -11.47 16.86
CA THR A 136 -4.59 -10.01 17.05
C THR A 136 -4.90 -9.25 15.77
N GLY A 137 -4.63 -9.85 14.60
CA GLY A 137 -4.75 -9.14 13.33
C GLY A 137 -3.50 -8.32 12.96
N ALA A 138 -2.39 -8.48 13.70
CA ALA A 138 -1.15 -7.75 13.45
C ALA A 138 -0.34 -8.34 12.29
N GLY A 139 0.48 -7.51 11.66
CA GLY A 139 1.40 -7.90 10.59
C GLY A 139 1.60 -6.79 9.57
N THR A 140 2.14 -7.15 8.41
CA THR A 140 2.39 -6.21 7.31
C THR A 140 1.48 -6.47 6.13
N ILE A 141 0.90 -5.42 5.55
CA ILE A 141 0.05 -5.50 4.35
C ILE A 141 0.57 -4.60 3.22
N PHE A 142 0.19 -4.94 1.98
CA PHE A 142 0.21 -4.00 0.87
C PHE A 142 -1.18 -3.40 0.72
N ASP A 143 -1.27 -2.06 0.72
CA ASP A 143 -2.52 -1.33 0.59
C ASP A 143 -2.37 -0.15 -0.36
N SER A 144 -3.15 -0.13 -1.44
CA SER A 144 -3.17 0.96 -2.41
C SER A 144 -4.07 2.13 -1.97
N GLY A 145 -4.92 1.92 -0.96
CA GLY A 145 -5.84 2.94 -0.43
C GLY A 145 -5.20 3.90 0.56
N THR A 146 -4.17 3.45 1.29
CA THR A 146 -3.34 4.32 2.13
C THR A 146 -2.32 5.08 1.26
N VAL A 147 -2.19 6.39 1.50
CA VAL A 147 -1.30 7.25 0.68
C VAL A 147 0.19 7.00 0.99
N PHE A 148 0.57 7.03 2.28
CA PHE A 148 1.97 6.94 2.75
C PHE A 148 2.15 5.79 3.73
N THR A 149 3.31 5.15 3.68
CA THR A 149 3.59 3.95 4.49
C THR A 149 3.40 4.26 5.97
N ARG A 150 2.61 3.41 6.63
CA ARG A 150 2.36 3.47 8.07
C ARG A 150 3.06 2.31 8.73
N LEU A 151 3.91 2.56 9.72
CA LEU A 151 4.55 1.49 10.49
C LEU A 151 4.04 1.57 11.92
N VAL A 152 3.87 0.41 12.58
CA VAL A 152 3.59 0.40 14.02
C VAL A 152 4.69 1.17 14.74
N GLU A 153 4.34 1.86 15.82
CA GLU A 153 5.21 2.89 16.43
C GLU A 153 6.66 2.41 16.68
N PRO A 154 6.94 1.22 17.26
CA PRO A 154 8.31 0.76 17.46
C PRO A 154 9.10 0.62 16.14
N ALA A 155 8.46 0.14 15.07
CA ALA A 155 9.10 0.01 13.76
C ALA A 155 9.29 1.39 13.10
N TYR A 156 8.29 2.28 13.20
CA TYR A 156 8.38 3.63 12.69
C TYR A 156 9.55 4.40 13.32
N VAL A 157 9.62 4.42 14.65
CA VAL A 157 10.65 5.15 15.40
C VAL A 157 12.05 4.65 15.02
N ALA A 158 12.24 3.33 14.91
CA ALA A 158 13.52 2.75 14.52
C ALA A 158 13.95 3.18 13.10
N VAL A 159 13.04 3.09 12.12
CA VAL A 159 13.31 3.50 10.72
C VAL A 159 13.55 5.00 10.62
N ARG A 160 12.70 5.82 11.26
CA ARG A 160 12.82 7.27 11.32
C ARG A 160 14.19 7.69 11.87
N ASN A 161 14.59 7.10 13.00
CA ASN A 161 15.87 7.43 13.63
C ASN A 161 17.05 7.00 12.75
N ALA A 162 16.98 5.83 12.11
CA ALA A 162 17.99 5.39 11.16
C ALA A 162 18.09 6.33 9.93
N PHE A 163 16.96 6.79 9.41
CA PHE A 163 16.89 7.77 8.34
C PHE A 163 17.57 9.09 8.73
N ARG A 164 17.14 9.69 9.86
CA ARG A 164 17.71 10.95 10.39
C ARG A 164 19.22 10.86 10.59
N ARG A 165 19.71 9.77 11.21
CA ARG A 165 21.16 9.53 11.39
C ARG A 165 21.93 9.51 10.08
N ARG A 166 21.32 9.03 8.99
CA ARG A 166 22.00 8.89 7.70
C ARG A 166 21.94 10.17 6.86
N VAL A 167 20.90 10.99 7.04
CA VAL A 167 20.76 12.33 6.44
C VAL A 167 21.73 13.34 7.07
N LYS A 168 22.04 13.20 8.37
CA LYS A 168 23.02 14.05 9.09
C LYS A 168 22.71 15.55 9.09
N VAL A 169 21.45 15.92 9.00
CA VAL A 169 20.99 17.30 9.21
C VAL A 169 20.35 17.40 10.59
N ALA A 170 20.85 18.32 11.42
CA ALA A 170 20.44 18.44 12.82
C ALA A 170 19.03 19.03 12.97
N ASN A 171 18.72 20.07 12.21
CA ASN A 171 17.42 20.73 12.27
C ASN A 171 16.36 19.89 11.57
N VAL A 172 15.58 19.15 12.37
CA VAL A 172 14.42 18.38 11.92
C VAL A 172 13.15 19.11 12.38
N THR A 173 12.24 19.35 11.45
CA THR A 173 10.92 19.93 11.71
C THR A 173 9.81 18.93 11.37
N SER A 174 8.56 19.34 11.54
CA SER A 174 7.36 18.57 11.21
C SER A 174 6.43 19.37 10.30
N LEU A 175 5.63 18.68 9.49
CA LEU A 175 4.59 19.27 8.66
C LEU A 175 3.37 18.34 8.65
N GLY A 176 2.27 18.78 9.26
CA GLY A 176 1.07 17.96 9.40
C GLY A 176 1.35 16.64 10.13
N GLY A 177 1.04 15.52 9.48
CA GLY A 177 1.27 14.17 10.03
C GLY A 177 2.70 13.63 9.88
N PHE A 178 3.65 14.42 9.35
CA PHE A 178 5.03 14.01 9.13
C PHE A 178 5.96 14.69 10.13
N ASP A 179 6.75 13.91 10.85
CA ASP A 179 7.62 14.41 11.92
C ASP A 179 9.10 14.56 11.50
N THR A 180 9.44 14.18 10.28
CA THR A 180 10.83 14.14 9.80
C THR A 180 10.93 14.94 8.51
N CYS A 181 11.02 16.25 8.68
CA CYS A 181 11.07 17.23 7.62
C CYS A 181 12.32 18.09 7.71
N TYR A 182 12.76 18.61 6.57
CA TYR A 182 13.94 19.45 6.42
C TYR A 182 13.62 20.66 5.55
N THR A 183 14.12 21.84 5.95
CA THR A 183 13.99 23.11 5.21
C THR A 183 15.13 23.34 4.21
N VAL A 184 16.16 22.50 4.26
CA VAL A 184 17.31 22.50 3.36
C VAL A 184 17.27 21.27 2.44
N PRO A 185 17.92 21.31 1.26
CA PRO A 185 18.07 20.13 0.41
C PRO A 185 18.74 18.96 1.16
N ILE A 186 18.22 17.75 0.97
CA ILE A 186 18.78 16.53 1.56
C ILE A 186 18.99 15.45 0.51
N VAL A 187 19.98 14.58 0.76
CA VAL A 187 20.13 13.31 0.04
C VAL A 187 19.51 12.21 0.89
N ALA A 188 18.34 11.72 0.48
CA ALA A 188 17.67 10.64 1.19
C ALA A 188 18.48 9.33 1.06
N PRO A 189 18.74 8.60 2.16
CA PRO A 189 19.25 7.25 2.06
C PRO A 189 18.23 6.34 1.39
N THR A 190 18.74 5.38 0.61
CA THR A 190 17.92 4.29 0.07
C THR A 190 17.19 3.55 1.19
N ILE A 191 15.92 3.21 1.00
CA ILE A 191 15.18 2.30 1.90
C ILE A 191 14.82 1.04 1.11
N THR A 192 15.09 -0.13 1.70
CA THR A 192 14.68 -1.43 1.16
C THR A 192 13.78 -2.14 2.16
N PHE A 193 12.59 -2.53 1.72
CA PHE A 193 11.75 -3.48 2.45
C PHE A 193 12.22 -4.90 2.15
N MET A 194 12.47 -5.68 3.19
CA MET A 194 12.98 -7.04 3.09
C MET A 194 11.88 -8.03 3.45
N PHE A 195 11.54 -8.91 2.52
CA PHE A 195 10.57 -9.98 2.69
C PHE A 195 11.26 -11.33 2.48
N THR A 196 10.64 -12.41 2.93
CA THR A 196 11.08 -13.76 2.54
C THR A 196 10.98 -13.90 1.01
N GLY A 197 12.10 -14.16 0.33
CA GLY A 197 12.16 -14.37 -1.13
C GLY A 197 12.20 -13.11 -2.00
N MET A 198 12.04 -11.92 -1.43
CA MET A 198 11.96 -10.67 -2.19
C MET A 198 12.46 -9.46 -1.39
N ASN A 199 13.25 -8.61 -2.03
CA ASN A 199 13.60 -7.29 -1.51
C ASN A 199 13.05 -6.22 -2.45
N VAL A 200 12.40 -5.19 -1.89
CA VAL A 200 11.86 -4.06 -2.64
C VAL A 200 12.62 -2.81 -2.25
N THR A 201 13.49 -2.35 -3.14
CA THR A 201 14.25 -1.11 -2.93
C THR A 201 13.50 0.07 -3.53
N LEU A 202 13.14 1.02 -2.67
CA LEU A 202 12.36 2.18 -3.04
C LEU A 202 13.22 3.18 -3.83
N PRO A 203 12.67 3.76 -4.91
CA PRO A 203 13.33 4.86 -5.59
C PRO A 203 13.17 6.13 -4.74
N GLN A 204 13.98 7.15 -5.01
CA GLN A 204 14.00 8.37 -4.19
C GLN A 204 12.65 9.09 -4.19
N GLU A 205 11.94 9.09 -5.31
CA GLU A 205 10.62 9.70 -5.43
C GLU A 205 9.59 9.05 -4.50
N ASN A 206 9.76 7.79 -4.09
CA ASN A 206 8.83 7.12 -3.17
C ASN A 206 9.20 7.35 -1.68
N LEU A 207 10.25 8.12 -1.39
CA LEU A 207 10.76 8.33 -0.03
C LEU A 207 10.45 9.72 0.51
N LEU A 208 10.31 10.72 -0.36
CA LEU A 208 10.23 12.11 0.03
C LEU A 208 8.98 12.78 -0.55
N ILE A 209 8.25 13.47 0.32
CA ILE A 209 7.23 14.43 -0.10
C ILE A 209 7.78 15.84 -0.02
N HIS A 210 7.28 16.72 -0.88
CA HIS A 210 7.63 18.14 -0.89
C HIS A 210 6.39 18.98 -0.61
N SER A 211 6.54 20.00 0.23
CA SER A 211 5.51 21.00 0.46
C SER A 211 5.22 21.77 -0.83
N THR A 212 3.95 22.05 -1.09
CA THR A 212 3.53 22.92 -2.21
C THR A 212 3.74 24.41 -1.90
N ALA A 213 3.92 24.76 -0.62
CA ALA A 213 4.00 26.14 -0.14
C ALA A 213 5.43 26.59 0.26
N GLY A 214 6.46 25.79 -0.03
CA GLY A 214 7.84 26.14 0.32
C GLY A 214 8.87 25.05 0.02
N SER A 215 10.07 25.16 0.59
CA SER A 215 11.19 24.22 0.37
C SER A 215 11.19 22.98 1.28
N ILE A 216 10.16 22.81 2.11
CA ILE A 216 10.11 21.73 3.10
C ILE A 216 9.97 20.38 2.42
N THR A 217 10.86 19.47 2.76
CA THR A 217 10.87 18.08 2.27
C THR A 217 10.79 17.12 3.46
N CYS A 218 9.86 16.16 3.43
CA CYS A 218 9.63 15.23 4.53
C CYS A 218 9.78 13.77 4.11
N LEU A 219 10.19 12.91 5.04
CA LEU A 219 10.10 11.46 4.90
C LEU A 219 8.63 11.05 4.71
N ALA A 220 8.34 10.33 3.63
CA ALA A 220 7.00 9.88 3.23
C ALA A 220 6.53 8.62 3.98
N MET A 221 6.75 8.59 5.30
CA MET A 221 6.33 7.52 6.20
C MET A 221 5.87 8.15 7.52
N ALA A 222 4.94 7.50 8.22
CA ALA A 222 4.45 7.96 9.51
C ALA A 222 4.14 6.78 10.44
N SER A 223 3.98 7.06 11.73
CA SER A 223 3.46 6.06 12.68
C SER A 223 2.04 5.65 12.30
N ALA A 224 1.69 4.40 12.57
CA ALA A 224 0.34 3.89 12.48
C ALA A 224 -0.60 4.73 13.38
N PRO A 225 -1.85 4.98 12.94
CA PRO A 225 -2.79 5.75 13.74
C PRO A 225 -3.15 5.00 15.02
N ASP A 226 -3.46 5.76 16.09
CA ASP A 226 -3.94 5.21 17.34
C ASP A 226 -5.43 4.83 17.24
N ASN A 227 -5.69 3.73 16.55
CA ASN A 227 -7.02 3.15 16.40
C ASN A 227 -6.90 1.64 16.13
N VAL A 228 -7.98 1.00 15.65
CA VAL A 228 -7.99 -0.42 15.31
C VAL A 228 -6.87 -0.84 14.34
N ASN A 229 -6.26 0.07 13.58
CA ASN A 229 -5.15 -0.22 12.66
C ASN A 229 -3.76 0.01 13.26
N SER A 230 -3.64 0.33 14.55
CA SER A 230 -2.35 0.53 15.24
C SER A 230 -1.44 -0.71 15.24
N VAL A 231 -2.01 -1.90 14.99
CA VAL A 231 -1.30 -3.18 14.92
C VAL A 231 -0.78 -3.53 13.51
N LEU A 232 -1.04 -2.68 12.51
CA LEU A 232 -0.65 -2.94 11.12
C LEU A 232 0.57 -2.11 10.71
N ASN A 233 1.49 -2.76 10.02
CA ASN A 233 2.41 -2.11 9.09
C ASN A 233 1.76 -2.10 7.70
N VAL A 234 1.74 -0.96 7.03
CA VAL A 234 1.08 -0.74 5.75
C VAL A 234 2.11 -0.23 4.76
N ILE A 235 2.50 -1.06 3.80
CA ILE A 235 3.25 -0.62 2.62
C ILE A 235 2.24 0.07 1.70
N ALA A 236 2.32 1.39 1.61
CA ALA A 236 1.27 2.23 1.04
C ALA A 236 1.51 2.60 -0.43
N ASN A 237 0.51 3.24 -1.03
CA ASN A 237 0.48 3.66 -2.44
C ASN A 237 1.78 4.32 -2.92
N MET A 238 2.26 5.36 -2.24
CA MET A 238 3.46 6.09 -2.67
C MET A 238 4.69 5.18 -2.75
N GLN A 239 4.83 4.23 -1.83
CA GLN A 239 5.93 3.27 -1.85
C GLN A 239 5.81 2.20 -2.95
N GLN A 240 4.61 2.02 -3.50
CA GLN A 240 4.33 1.08 -4.58
C GLN A 240 4.40 1.72 -5.97
N GLN A 241 4.51 3.04 -6.09
CA GLN A 241 4.62 3.73 -7.38
C GLN A 241 5.83 3.24 -8.18
N ASN A 242 5.69 3.20 -9.51
CA ASN A 242 6.69 2.64 -10.42
C ASN A 242 7.13 1.20 -10.07
N HIS A 243 6.18 0.43 -9.56
CA HIS A 243 6.26 -1.02 -9.43
C HIS A 243 4.98 -1.65 -9.93
N ARG A 244 5.10 -2.81 -10.56
CA ARG A 244 3.98 -3.71 -10.79
C ARG A 244 3.84 -4.58 -9.55
N VAL A 245 2.71 -4.47 -8.85
CA VAL A 245 2.37 -5.30 -7.70
C VAL A 245 1.34 -6.32 -8.13
N LEU A 246 1.70 -7.60 -8.13
CA LEU A 246 0.87 -8.74 -8.52
C LEU A 246 0.36 -9.46 -7.26
N PHE A 247 -0.94 -9.71 -7.22
CA PHE A 247 -1.58 -10.57 -6.25
C PHE A 247 -2.04 -11.83 -6.96
N ASP A 248 -1.34 -12.92 -6.72
CA ASP A 248 -1.67 -14.25 -7.22
C ASP A 248 -2.24 -15.05 -6.04
N VAL A 249 -3.54 -14.82 -5.80
CA VAL A 249 -4.25 -15.37 -4.64
C VAL A 249 -4.34 -16.90 -4.66
N PRO A 250 -4.60 -17.57 -5.81
CA PRO A 250 -4.62 -19.03 -5.87
C PRO A 250 -3.29 -19.66 -5.44
N ASN A 251 -2.16 -19.08 -5.88
CA ASN A 251 -0.83 -19.57 -5.49
C ASN A 251 -0.33 -18.93 -4.18
N SER A 252 -1.18 -18.18 -3.48
CA SER A 252 -0.88 -17.52 -2.21
C SER A 252 0.44 -16.72 -2.25
N ARG A 253 0.68 -15.92 -3.30
CA ARG A 253 1.92 -15.13 -3.42
C ARG A 253 1.66 -13.72 -3.91
N LEU A 254 2.49 -12.79 -3.43
CA LEU A 254 2.53 -11.40 -3.87
C LEU A 254 3.83 -11.19 -4.63
N GLY A 255 3.72 -10.68 -5.85
CA GLY A 255 4.84 -10.36 -6.72
C GLY A 255 5.11 -8.87 -6.77
N VAL A 256 6.39 -8.48 -6.83
CA VAL A 256 6.78 -7.10 -7.13
C VAL A 256 7.85 -7.09 -8.22
N ALA A 257 7.61 -6.30 -9.26
CA ALA A 257 8.57 -6.02 -10.32
C ALA A 257 8.70 -4.51 -10.51
N ARG A 258 9.88 -4.04 -10.92
CA ARG A 258 10.05 -2.65 -11.35
C ARG A 258 9.39 -2.44 -12.69
N GLU A 259 8.58 -1.40 -12.80
CA GLU A 259 7.90 -1.01 -14.03
C GLU A 259 7.58 0.49 -13.92
N ARG A 260 8.02 1.29 -14.88
CA ARG A 260 7.61 2.70 -14.94
C ARG A 260 6.17 2.75 -15.43
N CYS A 261 5.29 3.37 -14.65
CA CYS A 261 3.87 3.51 -15.01
C CYS A 261 3.64 4.96 -15.45
N THR A 262 3.07 5.14 -16.63
CA THR A 262 2.81 6.43 -17.27
C THR A 262 1.46 6.42 -17.94
#